data_AF-A0AAW2WVR8-F1
#
_entry.id   AF-A0AAW2WVR8-F1
#
_cell.length_a   1.000
_cell.length_b   1.000
_cell.length_c   1.000
_cell.angle_alpha   90.00
_cell.angle_beta   90.00
_cell.angle_gamma   90.00
#
_symmetry.space_group_name_H-M   'P 1'
#
loop_
_entity.id
_entity.type
_entity.pdbx_description
1 polymer ?
#
loop_
_entity_poly.entity_id
_entity_poly.type
_entity_poly.pdbx_seq_one_letter_code
_entity_poly.pdbx_strand_id
1 'polypeptide(L)' 'MDPRLWHKAAAVSGVAALALGTYGAHGFKPKNPSYKEVWHTASLYHLVHTAALVAAPMTKHPNIFGGLLTTGILAFSGT' A
#
# COMPACT_ATOMS: atom_id res chain seq x y z
N MET A 1 7.96 16.12 -13.22
CA MET A 1 8.53 15.14 -12.28
C MET A 1 9.07 13.97 -13.07
N ASP A 2 10.28 13.49 -12.77
CA ASP A 2 10.82 12.25 -13.36
C ASP A 2 9.92 11.07 -12.96
N PRO A 3 9.31 10.35 -13.92
CA PRO A 3 8.45 9.20 -13.62
C PRO A 3 9.14 8.14 -12.76
N ARG A 4 10.48 8.02 -12.80
CA ARG A 4 11.25 7.06 -11.99
C ARG A 4 11.15 7.32 -10.48
N LEU A 5 10.73 8.52 -10.07
CA LEU A 5 10.46 8.82 -8.66
C LEU A 5 9.39 7.88 -8.07
N TRP A 6 8.43 7.42 -8.89
CA TRP A 6 7.40 6.49 -8.45
C TRP A 6 7.93 5.11 -8.06
N HIS A 7 9.04 4.65 -8.64
CA HIS A 7 9.69 3.42 -8.16
C HIS A 7 10.24 3.59 -6.75
N LYS A 8 10.77 4.77 -6.40
CA LYS A 8 11.24 5.06 -5.03
C LYS A 8 10.07 5.08 -4.05
N ALA A 9 8.95 5.71 -4.44
CA ALA A 9 7.73 5.70 -3.65
C ALA A 9 7.18 4.27 -3.47
N ALA A 10 7.14 3.47 -4.53
CA ALA A 10 6.73 2.07 -4.48
C ALA A 10 7.65 1.22 -3.59
N ALA A 11 8.97 1.47 -3.60
CA ALA A 11 9.90 0.77 -2.73
C ALA A 11 9.62 1.05 -1.24
N VAL A 12 9.44 2.33 -0.86
CA VAL A 12 9.09 2.72 0.51
C VAL A 12 7.74 2.13 0.91
N SER A 13 6.74 2.24 0.03
CA SER A 13 5.40 1.67 0.27
C SER A 13 5.45 0.14 0.43
N GLY A 14 6.31 -0.55 -0.33
CA GLY A 14 6.46 -2.01 -0.27
C GLY A 14 7.06 -2.50 1.05
N VAL A 15 8.07 -1.80 1.56
CA VAL A 15 8.62 -2.08 2.90
C VAL A 15 7.54 -1.91 3.96
N ALA A 16 6.74 -0.85 3.87
CA ALA A 16 5.64 -0.61 4.80
C ALA A 16 4.55 -1.70 4.71
N ALA A 17 4.11 -2.07 3.50
CA ALA A 17 3.11 -3.10 3.29
C ALA A 17 3.58 -4.48 3.83
N LEU A 18 4.85 -4.83 3.62
CA LEU A 18 5.43 -6.06 4.17
C LEU A 18 5.48 -6.02 5.71
N ALA A 19 5.90 -4.91 6.30
CA ALA A 19 5.95 -4.73 7.75
C ALA A 19 4.56 -4.84 8.39
N LEU A 20 3.55 -4.20 7.80
CA LEU A 20 2.16 -4.25 8.29
C LEU A 20 1.56 -5.65 8.13
N GLY A 21 1.81 -6.33 7.01
CA GLY A 21 1.35 -7.71 6.79
C GLY A 21 1.97 -8.70 7.77
N THR A 22 3.29 -8.63 7.98
CA THR A 22 4.00 -9.52 8.92
C THR A 22 3.58 -9.26 10.37
N TYR A 23 3.42 -7.99 10.77
CA TYR A 23 2.85 -7.64 12.07
C TYR A 23 1.42 -8.18 12.22
N GLY A 24 0.58 -8.06 11.19
CA GLY A 24 -0.77 -8.63 11.16
C GLY A 24 -0.80 -10.14 11.43
N ALA A 25 0.13 -10.88 10.82
CA ALA A 25 0.19 -12.34 10.94
C ALA A 25 0.77 -12.83 12.28
N HIS A 26 1.73 -12.10 12.87
CA HIS A 26 2.49 -12.60 14.03
C HIS A 26 2.23 -11.82 15.33
N GLY A 27 2.12 -10.49 15.23
CA GLY A 27 2.07 -9.59 16.37
C GLY A 27 0.68 -9.06 16.70
N PHE A 28 -0.22 -8.99 15.71
CA PHE A 28 -1.51 -8.34 15.87
C PHE A 28 -2.52 -9.22 16.61
N LYS A 29 -2.81 -8.84 17.85
CA LYS A 29 -3.74 -9.55 18.76
C LYS A 29 -4.81 -8.58 19.28
N PRO A 30 -5.77 -8.16 18.44
CA PRO A 30 -6.80 -7.23 18.86
C PRO A 30 -7.76 -7.88 19.86
N LYS A 31 -8.33 -7.08 20.78
CA LYS A 31 -9.35 -7.57 21.73
C LYS A 31 -10.62 -8.01 21.02
N ASN A 32 -11.03 -7.29 19.98
CA ASN A 32 -12.13 -7.68 19.10
C ASN A 32 -11.56 -8.44 17.89
N PRO A 33 -11.91 -9.74 17.70
CA PRO A 33 -11.44 -10.54 16.58
C PRO A 33 -11.78 -9.97 15.20
N SER A 34 -12.85 -9.19 15.05
CA SER A 34 -13.22 -8.59 13.75
C SER A 34 -12.12 -7.69 13.18
N TYR A 35 -11.33 -7.06 14.05
CA TYR A 35 -10.22 -6.23 13.60
C TYR A 35 -9.11 -7.01 12.91
N LYS A 36 -8.99 -8.33 13.14
CA LYS A 36 -8.03 -9.15 12.38
C LYS A 36 -8.37 -9.16 10.88
N GLU A 37 -9.66 -9.27 10.56
CA GLU A 37 -10.11 -9.24 9.17
C GLU A 37 -9.92 -7.86 8.55
N VAL A 38 -10.26 -6.79 9.28
CA VAL A 38 -10.00 -5.41 8.87
C VAL A 38 -8.50 -5.20 8.60
N TRP A 39 -7.64 -5.61 9.53
CA TRP A 39 -6.19 -5.49 9.39
C TRP A 39 -5.66 -6.26 8.18
N HIS A 40 -6.16 -7.49 7.97
CA HIS A 40 -5.77 -8.31 6.84
C HIS A 40 -6.17 -7.65 5.51
N THR A 41 -7.41 -7.17 5.40
CA THR A 41 -7.92 -6.48 4.20
C THR A 41 -7.15 -5.19 3.93
N ALA A 42 -6.92 -4.37 4.96
CA ALA A 42 -6.12 -3.16 4.90
C ALA A 42 -4.69 -3.44 4.38
N SER A 43 -4.01 -4.42 4.97
CA SER A 43 -2.66 -4.82 4.56
C SER A 43 -2.63 -5.35 3.13
N LEU A 44 -3.64 -6.13 2.73
CA LEU A 44 -3.76 -6.65 1.37
C LEU A 44 -3.94 -5.53 0.35
N TYR A 45 -4.84 -4.58 0.61
CA TYR A 45 -5.04 -3.44 -0.28
C TYR A 45 -3.82 -2.53 -0.37
N HIS A 46 -3.10 -2.29 0.74
CA HIS A 46 -1.84 -1.56 0.70
C HIS A 46 -0.83 -2.27 -0.21
N LEU A 47 -0.68 -3.59 -0.09
CA LEU A 47 0.23 -4.38 -0.91
C LEU A 47 -0.17 -4.36 -2.40
N VAL A 48 -1.45 -4.55 -2.72
CA VAL A 48 -1.97 -4.53 -4.10
C VAL A 48 -1.77 -3.15 -4.74
N HIS A 49 -2.11 -2.07 -4.03
CA HIS A 49 -1.86 -0.72 -4.53
C HIS A 49 -0.37 -0.44 -4.72
N THR A 50 0.48 -0.94 -3.82
CA THR A 50 1.93 -0.83 -3.96
C THR A 50 2.42 -1.55 -5.22
N ALA A 51 1.95 -2.77 -5.48
CA ALA A 51 2.30 -3.51 -6.69
C ALA A 51 1.86 -2.75 -7.95
N ALA A 52 0.67 -2.16 -7.95
CA ALA A 52 0.21 -1.30 -9.03
C ALA A 52 1.06 -0.02 -9.17
N LEU A 53 1.52 0.58 -8.06
CA LEU A 53 2.38 1.77 -8.05
C LEU A 53 3.74 1.53 -8.73
N VAL A 54 4.26 0.30 -8.70
CA VAL A 54 5.47 -0.08 -9.46
C VAL A 54 5.29 0.17 -10.96
N ALA A 55 4.09 -0.06 -11.50
CA ALA A 55 3.79 0.15 -12.91
C ALA A 55 3.58 1.63 -13.29
N ALA A 56 3.54 2.56 -12.31
CA ALA A 56 3.22 3.97 -12.55
C ALA A 56 4.06 4.62 -13.68
N PRO A 57 5.39 4.41 -13.80
CA PRO A 57 6.20 5.04 -14.84
C PRO A 57 5.86 4.58 -16.27
N MET A 58 5.19 3.43 -16.41
CA MET A 58 4.79 2.85 -17.70
C MET A 58 3.44 3.39 -18.21
N THR A 59 2.72 4.16 -17.39
CA THR A 59 1.40 4.68 -17.74
C THR A 59 1.49 5.96 -18.58
N LYS A 60 0.40 6.29 -19.30
CA LYS A 60 0.30 7.53 -20.11
C LYS A 60 0.44 8.81 -19.26
N HIS A 61 -0.02 8.77 -18.00
CA HIS A 61 -0.02 9.90 -17.08
C HIS A 61 0.53 9.48 -15.70
N PRO A 62 1.85 9.25 -15.57
CA PRO A 62 2.46 8.63 -14.40
C PRO A 62 2.20 9.37 -13.09
N ASN A 63 2.18 10.70 -13.13
CA ASN A 63 1.98 11.52 -11.93
C ASN A 63 0.51 11.54 -11.45
N ILE A 64 -0.45 11.43 -12.37
CA ILE A 64 -1.87 11.33 -12.02
C ILE A 64 -2.13 9.94 -11.44
N PHE A 65 -1.68 8.90 -12.14
CA PHE A 65 -1.84 7.52 -11.70
C PHE A 65 -1.17 7.27 -10.34
N GLY A 66 0.12 7.61 -10.21
CA GLY A 66 0.86 7.42 -8.97
C GLY A 66 0.32 8.28 -7.83
N GLY A 67 -0.10 9.51 -8.11
CA GLY A 67 -0.70 10.41 -7.12
C GLY A 67 -2.00 9.84 -6.57
N LEU A 68 -2.93 9.43 -7.43
CA LEU A 68 -4.21 8.85 -7.01
C LEU A 68 -4.03 7.54 -6.23
N LEU A 69 -3.13 6.65 -6.66
CA LEU A 69 -2.85 5.41 -5.92
C LEU A 69 -2.23 5.68 -4.55
N THR A 70 -1.27 6.61 -4.46
CA THR A 70 -0.65 6.96 -3.19
C THR A 70 -1.68 7.56 -2.23
N THR A 71 -2.55 8.45 -2.73
CA THR A 71 -3.68 8.98 -1.97
C THR A 71 -4.61 7.86 -1.50
N GLY A 72 -4.92 6.89 -2.36
CA GLY A 72 -5.77 5.75 -2.01
C GLY A 72 -5.16 4.85 -0.93
N ILE A 73 -3.84 4.64 -0.97
CA ILE A 73 -3.11 3.93 0.09
C ILE A 73 -3.30 4.65 1.42
N LEU A 74 -3.03 5.96 1.47
CA LEU A 74 -3.07 6.74 2.70
C LEU A 74 -4.49 6.92 3.25
N ALA A 75 -5.48 7.08 2.37
CA ALA A 75 -6.86 7.36 2.77
C ALA A 75 -7.67 6.10 3.13
N PHE A 76 -7.37 4.96 2.51
CA PHE A 76 -8.26 3.79 2.57
C PHE A 76 -7.60 2.48 3.00
N SER A 77 -6.28 2.31 2.86
CA SER A 77 -5.63 1.02 3.17
C SER A 77 -5.37 0.78 4.67
N GLY A 78 -6.08 1.48 5.55
CA GLY A 78 -5.96 1.39 7.01
C GLY A 78 -7.21 1.81 7.79
N THR A 79 -8.35 1.97 7.10
CA THR A 79 -9.66 2.36 7.65
C THR A 79 -10.65 1.22 7.47
#